data_AF-A0A4P6ZL92-F1
#
_entry.id   AF-A0A4P6ZL92-F1
#
_cell.length_a   1.000
_cell.length_b   1.000
_cell.length_c   1.000
_cell.angle_alpha   90.00
_cell.angle_beta   90.00
_cell.angle_gamma   90.00
#
_symmetry.space_group_name_H-M   'P 1'
#
loop_
_entity.id
_entity.type
_entity.pdbx_description
1 polymer ?
#
loop_
_entity_poly.entity_id
_entity_poly.type
_entity_poly.pdbx_seq_one_letter_code
_entity_poly.pdbx_strand_id
1 'polypeptide(L)'
;MILQTSLGSAVTIALMGMIHSAWAFIFLRGLQGFFGGVIPNSTALIGTEVPKKHAQYILSVFSIGFTSGDLVGPLVGGLLDHYFSIRDTFFITGLLLFLFFIIALIFVKEDFKPKAVHKTKFRWNFMQSFNNKRLIGWILITTVLVQIGINVVYPIITLYIKQLMHNHGPIAIVSGVVTAIPGIFDMTMSPLCGKLGDKYGTGKLLMIGLILSGCCYIPQGLAVGVWMLGCARAINGIGDAIVFPSIDTLL
;
A
#
# COMPACT_ATOMS: atom_id res chain seq x y z
N MET A 1 -15.18 6.78 -12.01
CA MET A 1 -15.22 5.72 -10.93
C MET A 1 -14.48 6.11 -9.66
N ILE A 2 -13.41 6.90 -9.74
CA ILE A 2 -12.58 7.32 -8.58
C ILE A 2 -13.40 8.05 -7.52
N LEU A 3 -14.35 8.90 -7.94
CA LEU A 3 -15.24 9.68 -7.07
C LEU A 3 -16.09 8.81 -6.14
N GLN A 4 -16.60 7.68 -6.62
CA GLN A 4 -17.44 6.78 -5.81
C GLN A 4 -16.60 6.08 -4.74
N THR A 5 -15.40 5.64 -5.11
CA THR A 5 -14.47 4.97 -4.20
C THR A 5 -13.93 5.91 -3.13
N SER A 6 -13.63 7.17 -3.45
CA SER A 6 -13.15 8.14 -2.48
C SER A 6 -14.25 8.58 -1.51
N LEU A 7 -15.46 8.88 -2.00
CA LEU A 7 -16.59 9.24 -1.16
C LEU A 7 -16.99 8.07 -0.24
N GLY A 8 -17.10 6.86 -0.79
CA GLY A 8 -17.43 5.66 -0.01
C GLY A 8 -16.39 5.37 1.08
N SER A 9 -15.10 5.55 0.78
CA SER A 9 -14.02 5.42 1.76
C SER A 9 -14.08 6.50 2.86
N ALA A 10 -14.38 7.75 2.50
CA ALA A 10 -14.52 8.84 3.46
C ALA A 10 -15.66 8.59 4.45
N VAL A 11 -16.84 8.19 3.94
CA VAL A 11 -18.02 7.90 4.76
C VAL A 11 -17.79 6.70 5.66
N THR A 12 -17.23 5.60 5.12
CA THR A 12 -16.98 4.39 5.92
C THR A 12 -15.98 4.63 7.04
N ILE A 13 -14.89 5.37 6.78
CA ILE A 13 -13.91 5.74 7.80
C ILE A 13 -14.53 6.64 8.88
N ALA A 14 -15.32 7.65 8.51
CA ALA A 14 -15.98 8.50 9.49
C ALA A 14 -16.97 7.71 10.36
N LEU A 15 -17.72 6.79 9.76
CA LEU A 15 -18.64 5.91 10.49
C LEU A 15 -17.92 4.95 11.44
N MET A 16 -16.70 4.47 11.12
CA MET A 16 -15.90 3.66 12.05
C MET A 16 -15.59 4.41 13.34
N GLY A 17 -15.38 5.73 13.25
CA GLY A 17 -15.23 6.59 14.43
C GLY A 17 -16.45 6.54 15.34
N MET A 18 -17.65 6.33 14.84
CA MET A 18 -18.87 6.30 15.65
C MET A 18 -19.15 4.95 16.33
N ILE A 19 -18.47 3.88 15.92
CA ILE A 19 -18.80 2.52 16.33
C ILE A 19 -18.18 2.14 17.67
N HIS A 20 -18.98 1.46 18.50
CA HIS A 20 -18.54 0.90 19.81
C HIS A 20 -18.51 -0.65 19.82
N SER A 21 -18.96 -1.30 18.74
CA SER A 21 -19.02 -2.76 18.61
C SER A 21 -17.97 -3.26 17.63
N ALA A 22 -17.16 -4.25 18.05
CA ALA A 22 -16.12 -4.84 17.22
C ALA A 22 -16.68 -5.44 15.91
N TRP A 23 -17.86 -6.10 15.96
CA TRP A 23 -18.49 -6.69 14.78
C TRP A 23 -18.93 -5.64 13.76
N ALA A 24 -19.50 -4.53 14.24
CA ALA A 24 -19.89 -3.43 13.36
C ALA A 24 -18.65 -2.75 12.74
N PHE A 25 -17.54 -2.67 13.50
CA PHE A 25 -16.27 -2.15 12.98
C PHE A 25 -15.70 -3.04 11.88
N ILE A 26 -15.70 -4.36 12.08
CA ILE A 26 -15.26 -5.34 11.06
C ILE A 26 -16.14 -5.24 9.82
N PHE A 27 -17.46 -5.12 9.98
CA PHE A 27 -18.38 -4.94 8.86
C PHE A 27 -18.04 -3.68 8.04
N LEU A 28 -17.84 -2.53 8.71
CA LEU A 28 -17.41 -1.32 8.02
C LEU A 28 -16.04 -1.46 7.36
N ARG A 29 -15.12 -2.25 7.94
CA ARG A 29 -13.80 -2.51 7.33
C ARG A 29 -13.95 -3.33 6.05
N GLY A 30 -14.83 -4.32 6.04
CA GLY A 30 -15.20 -5.04 4.82
C GLY A 30 -15.81 -4.10 3.77
N LEU A 31 -16.69 -3.20 4.21
CA LEU A 31 -17.33 -2.21 3.34
C LEU A 31 -16.32 -1.19 2.77
N GLN A 32 -15.36 -0.75 3.57
CA GLN A 32 -14.24 0.08 3.13
C GLN A 32 -13.41 -0.64 2.05
N GLY A 33 -13.18 -1.96 2.21
CA GLY A 33 -12.49 -2.78 1.21
C GLY A 33 -13.19 -2.75 -0.16
N PHE A 34 -14.52 -2.74 -0.19
CA PHE A 34 -15.30 -2.57 -1.42
C PHE A 34 -15.07 -1.20 -2.09
N PHE A 35 -14.85 -0.15 -1.29
CA PHE A 35 -14.53 1.19 -1.79
C PHE A 35 -13.03 1.46 -2.00
N GLY A 36 -12.16 0.47 -1.80
CA GLY A 36 -10.70 0.58 -1.93
C GLY A 36 -10.16 0.69 -3.37
N GLY A 37 -10.97 1.14 -4.33
CA GLY A 37 -10.62 1.13 -5.76
C GLY A 37 -9.88 2.38 -6.27
N VAL A 38 -9.49 3.32 -5.41
CA VAL A 38 -8.86 4.59 -5.85
C VAL A 38 -7.58 4.33 -6.63
N ILE A 39 -6.70 3.45 -6.16
CA ILE A 39 -5.42 3.12 -6.80
C ILE A 39 -5.63 2.48 -8.19
N PRO A 40 -6.33 1.34 -8.33
CA PRO A 40 -6.51 0.70 -9.64
C PRO A 40 -7.33 1.56 -10.62
N ASN A 41 -8.29 2.35 -10.13
CA ASN A 41 -9.04 3.27 -11.00
C ASN A 41 -8.15 4.43 -11.49
N SER A 42 -7.23 4.92 -10.66
CA SER A 42 -6.29 5.98 -11.05
C SER A 42 -5.26 5.47 -12.05
N THR A 43 -4.71 4.28 -11.86
CA THR A 43 -3.78 3.68 -12.83
C THR A 43 -4.46 3.39 -14.16
N ALA A 44 -5.72 2.92 -14.14
CA ALA A 44 -6.52 2.74 -15.35
C ALA A 44 -6.77 4.06 -16.09
N LEU A 45 -7.15 5.12 -15.36
CA LEU A 45 -7.39 6.45 -15.92
C LEU A 45 -6.12 7.03 -16.56
N ILE A 46 -4.98 6.90 -15.88
CA ILE A 46 -3.68 7.31 -16.43
C ILE A 46 -3.38 6.53 -17.72
N GLY A 47 -3.65 5.23 -17.74
CA GLY A 47 -3.43 4.36 -18.89
C GLY A 47 -4.32 4.67 -20.10
N THR A 48 -5.51 5.22 -19.90
CA THR A 48 -6.44 5.57 -20.99
C THR A 48 -6.31 7.00 -21.48
N GLU A 49 -6.02 7.95 -20.59
CA GLU A 49 -6.02 9.38 -20.91
C GLU A 49 -4.63 9.93 -21.25
N VAL A 50 -3.55 9.36 -20.72
CA VAL A 50 -2.19 9.89 -20.93
C VAL A 50 -1.57 9.28 -22.20
N PRO A 51 -1.00 10.09 -23.11
CA PRO A 51 -0.28 9.59 -24.27
C PRO A 51 0.85 8.62 -23.85
N LYS A 52 1.03 7.52 -24.60
CA LYS A 52 2.01 6.45 -24.28
C LYS A 52 3.43 6.95 -23.98
N LYS A 53 3.85 8.06 -24.60
CA LYS A 53 5.17 8.68 -24.38
C LYS A 53 5.36 9.23 -22.95
N HIS A 54 4.28 9.64 -22.29
CA HIS A 54 4.29 10.25 -20.96
C HIS A 54 3.62 9.37 -19.89
N ALA A 55 2.92 8.31 -20.28
CA ALA A 55 2.19 7.43 -19.36
C ALA A 55 3.08 6.88 -18.23
N GLN A 56 4.29 6.41 -18.55
CA GLN A 56 5.22 5.89 -17.54
C GLN A 56 5.67 6.96 -16.55
N TYR A 57 5.93 8.19 -17.03
CA TYR A 57 6.31 9.31 -16.16
C TYR A 57 5.17 9.65 -15.18
N ILE A 58 3.93 9.74 -15.67
CA ILE A 58 2.76 10.02 -14.82
C ILE A 58 2.50 8.88 -13.84
N LEU A 59 2.64 7.61 -14.26
CA LEU A 59 2.56 6.46 -13.36
C LEU A 59 3.63 6.50 -12.27
N SER A 60 4.88 6.85 -12.61
CA SER A 60 5.94 7.01 -11.62
C SER A 60 5.65 8.15 -10.63
N VAL A 61 5.15 9.30 -11.10
CA VAL A 61 4.72 10.40 -10.21
C VAL A 61 3.57 9.96 -9.29
N PHE A 62 2.61 9.20 -9.81
CA PHE A 62 1.52 8.62 -9.02
C PHE A 62 2.03 7.65 -7.94
N SER A 63 2.94 6.74 -8.30
CA SER A 63 3.57 5.81 -7.35
C SER A 63 4.37 6.54 -6.28
N ILE A 64 5.11 7.60 -6.62
CA ILE A 64 5.81 8.44 -5.63
C ILE A 64 4.80 9.05 -4.63
N GLY A 65 3.67 9.54 -5.12
CA GLY A 65 2.60 10.06 -4.26
C GLY A 65 2.02 9.00 -3.32
N PHE A 66 1.80 7.78 -3.84
CA PHE A 66 1.33 6.64 -3.05
C PHE A 66 2.35 6.25 -1.95
N THR A 67 3.61 6.01 -2.32
CA THR A 67 4.67 5.66 -1.36
C THR A 67 4.90 6.78 -0.34
N SER A 68 4.82 8.04 -0.76
CA SER A 68 4.88 9.19 0.17
C SER A 68 3.71 9.20 1.15
N GLY A 69 2.51 8.84 0.68
CA GLY A 69 1.34 8.68 1.54
C GLY A 69 1.48 7.53 2.54
N ASP A 70 2.01 6.39 2.11
CA ASP A 70 2.29 5.24 2.97
C ASP A 70 3.39 5.54 4.00
N LEU A 71 4.37 6.37 3.63
CA LEU A 71 5.39 6.89 4.52
C LEU A 71 4.82 7.85 5.58
N VAL A 72 4.08 8.87 5.12
CA VAL A 72 3.62 9.98 5.98
C VAL A 72 2.41 9.56 6.81
N GLY A 73 1.61 8.61 6.33
CA GLY A 73 0.38 8.13 6.96
C GLY A 73 0.60 7.63 8.40
N PRO A 74 1.47 6.65 8.65
CA PRO A 74 1.79 6.17 9.99
C PRO A 74 2.37 7.24 10.91
N LEU A 75 3.19 8.16 10.38
CA LEU A 75 3.74 9.29 11.16
C LEU A 75 2.63 10.23 11.63
N VAL A 76 1.80 10.69 10.70
CA VAL A 76 0.68 11.59 11.00
C VAL A 76 -0.34 10.86 11.86
N GLY A 77 -0.65 9.60 11.59
CA GLY A 77 -1.56 8.77 12.37
C GLY A 77 -1.07 8.55 13.81
N GLY A 78 0.22 8.29 14.01
CA GLY A 78 0.82 8.15 15.33
C GLY A 78 0.87 9.45 16.12
N LEU A 79 1.05 10.59 15.46
CA LEU A 79 0.95 11.92 16.08
C LEU A 79 -0.51 12.26 16.43
N LEU A 80 -1.43 12.01 15.51
CA LEU A 80 -2.86 12.23 15.74
C LEU A 80 -3.35 11.36 16.90
N ASP A 81 -2.97 10.10 16.99
CA ASP A 81 -3.33 9.21 18.11
C ASP A 81 -2.67 9.62 19.45
N HIS A 82 -1.55 10.36 19.42
CA HIS A 82 -0.92 10.86 20.63
C HIS A 82 -1.63 12.11 21.18
N TYR A 83 -2.03 13.04 20.31
CA TYR A 83 -2.66 14.31 20.70
C TYR A 83 -4.19 14.25 20.73
N PHE A 84 -4.78 13.39 19.91
CA PHE A 84 -6.21 13.16 19.78
C PHE A 84 -6.52 11.71 20.12
N SER A 85 -7.79 11.39 20.40
CA SER A 85 -8.18 10.00 20.61
C SER A 85 -8.17 9.23 19.29
N ILE A 86 -7.94 7.90 19.32
CA ILE A 86 -8.12 6.97 18.18
C ILE A 86 -9.41 7.29 17.39
N ARG A 87 -10.48 7.62 18.12
CA ARG A 87 -11.80 7.96 17.58
C ARG A 87 -11.77 9.22 16.70
N ASP A 88 -11.12 10.26 17.18
CA ASP A 88 -11.01 11.55 16.48
C ASP A 88 -10.13 11.41 15.24
N THR A 89 -9.10 10.56 15.29
CA THR A 89 -8.26 10.21 14.14
C THR A 89 -9.07 9.65 12.97
N PHE A 90 -10.11 8.83 13.23
CA PHE A 90 -11.03 8.37 12.18
C PHE A 90 -11.81 9.52 11.55
N PHE A 91 -12.34 10.46 12.35
CA PHE A 91 -13.06 11.61 11.80
C PHE A 91 -12.15 12.53 11.00
N ILE A 92 -10.93 12.80 11.47
CA ILE A 92 -9.94 13.61 10.76
C ILE A 92 -9.56 12.95 9.43
N THR A 93 -9.33 11.64 9.43
CA THR A 93 -8.99 10.90 8.19
C THR A 93 -10.17 10.85 7.23
N GLY A 94 -11.39 10.67 7.74
CA GLY A 94 -12.62 10.75 6.95
C GLY A 94 -12.80 12.12 6.30
N LEU A 95 -12.51 13.20 7.04
CA LEU A 95 -12.53 14.58 6.53
C LEU A 95 -11.47 14.80 5.44
N LEU A 96 -10.23 14.33 5.64
CA LEU A 96 -9.16 14.43 4.65
C LEU A 96 -9.53 13.70 3.35
N LEU A 97 -10.13 12.51 3.43
CA LEU A 97 -10.62 11.79 2.26
C LEU A 97 -11.81 12.48 1.60
N PHE A 98 -12.67 13.13 2.38
CA PHE A 98 -13.77 13.93 1.83
C PHE A 98 -13.24 15.17 1.10
N LEU A 99 -12.21 15.84 1.61
CA LEU A 99 -11.52 16.92 0.90
C LEU A 99 -10.86 16.40 -0.38
N PHE A 100 -10.22 15.23 -0.35
CA PHE A 100 -9.70 14.58 -1.54
C PHE A 100 -10.82 14.30 -2.57
N PHE A 101 -12.00 13.87 -2.13
CA PHE A 101 -13.17 13.71 -3.00
C PHE A 101 -13.59 15.04 -3.64
N ILE A 102 -13.64 16.15 -2.90
CA ILE A 102 -13.97 17.47 -3.46
C ILE A 102 -12.94 17.89 -4.51
N ILE A 103 -11.65 17.71 -4.21
CA ILE A 103 -10.57 18.01 -5.17
C ILE A 103 -10.73 17.15 -6.42
N ALA A 104 -10.95 15.85 -6.26
CA ALA A 104 -11.18 14.95 -7.38
C ALA A 104 -12.43 15.36 -8.19
N LEU A 105 -13.50 15.81 -7.54
CA LEU A 105 -14.73 16.26 -8.21
C LEU A 105 -14.49 17.47 -9.10
N ILE A 106 -13.66 18.42 -8.66
CA ILE A 106 -13.38 19.65 -9.39
C ILE A 106 -12.34 19.43 -10.50
N PHE A 107 -11.28 18.67 -10.22
CA PHE A 107 -10.10 18.57 -11.08
C PHE A 107 -10.09 17.32 -11.98
N VAL A 108 -10.67 16.20 -11.56
CA VAL A 108 -10.69 14.96 -12.35
C VAL A 108 -11.89 14.99 -13.28
N LYS A 109 -11.67 15.51 -14.48
CA LYS A 109 -12.64 15.44 -15.58
C LYS A 109 -12.41 14.14 -16.35
N GLU A 110 -13.32 13.19 -16.18
CA GLU A 110 -13.37 11.98 -17.01
C GLU A 110 -14.01 12.35 -18.36
N ASP A 111 -13.22 12.57 -19.41
CA ASP A 111 -13.72 12.73 -20.80
C ASP A 111 -14.11 11.35 -21.37
N PHE A 112 -15.10 10.73 -20.72
CA PHE A 112 -15.60 9.42 -21.10
C PHE A 112 -16.35 9.50 -22.43
N LYS A 113 -15.67 9.20 -23.53
CA LYS A 113 -16.34 8.86 -24.79
C LYS A 113 -16.69 7.37 -24.76
N PRO A 114 -17.96 6.98 -24.56
CA PRO A 114 -18.34 5.57 -24.61
C PRO A 114 -18.03 5.01 -25.99
N LYS A 115 -16.91 4.28 -26.12
CA LYS A 115 -16.76 3.32 -27.20
C LYS A 115 -17.85 2.27 -26.99
N ALA A 116 -18.63 2.00 -28.04
CA ALA A 116 -19.74 1.05 -28.00
C ALA A 116 -19.30 -0.20 -27.24
N VAL A 117 -19.93 -0.44 -26.08
CA VAL A 117 -19.64 -1.59 -25.24
C VAL A 117 -20.03 -2.81 -26.06
N HIS A 118 -19.06 -3.47 -26.69
CA HIS A 118 -19.24 -4.87 -26.99
C HIS A 118 -19.54 -5.51 -25.65
N LYS A 119 -20.79 -5.96 -25.46
CA LYS A 119 -21.20 -6.77 -24.33
C LYS A 119 -20.39 -8.06 -24.38
N THR A 120 -19.13 -8.00 -23.96
CA THR A 120 -18.34 -9.17 -23.63
C THR A 120 -19.08 -9.76 -22.44
N LYS A 121 -19.87 -10.81 -22.69
CA LYS A 121 -20.42 -11.64 -21.63
C LYS A 121 -19.27 -11.91 -20.66
N PHE A 122 -19.47 -11.65 -19.37
CA PHE A 122 -18.49 -12.00 -18.34
C PHE A 122 -18.22 -13.51 -18.44
N ARG A 123 -17.23 -13.88 -19.25
CA ARG A 123 -16.86 -15.26 -19.50
C ARG A 123 -15.91 -15.61 -18.36
N TRP A 124 -16.33 -16.53 -17.50
CA TRP A 124 -15.50 -17.21 -16.51
C TRP A 124 -14.22 -17.86 -17.10
N ASN A 125 -14.05 -17.83 -18.43
CA ASN A 125 -12.86 -18.24 -19.16
C ASN A 125 -11.67 -17.27 -19.01
N PHE A 126 -11.54 -16.54 -17.89
CA PHE A 126 -10.38 -15.68 -17.58
C PHE A 126 -9.05 -16.47 -17.66
N MET A 127 -9.08 -17.76 -17.26
CA MET A 127 -7.94 -18.67 -17.36
C MET A 127 -7.61 -19.16 -18.79
N GLN A 128 -8.46 -18.93 -19.79
CA GLN A 128 -8.18 -19.30 -21.18
C GLN A 128 -7.52 -18.16 -21.98
N SER A 129 -7.53 -16.93 -21.47
CA SER A 129 -6.88 -15.77 -22.10
C SER A 129 -5.35 -15.82 -22.04
N PHE A 130 -4.79 -16.81 -21.35
CA PHE A 130 -3.36 -16.86 -21.09
C PHE A 130 -2.71 -18.13 -21.67
N ASN A 131 -1.62 -17.92 -22.41
CA ASN A 131 -0.88 -18.97 -23.14
C ASN A 131 -0.31 -20.08 -22.25
N ASN A 132 -0.06 -19.81 -20.96
CA ASN A 132 0.54 -20.78 -20.04
C ASN A 132 -0.06 -20.69 -18.63
N LYS A 133 -1.13 -21.46 -18.40
CA LYS A 133 -1.86 -21.51 -17.12
C LYS A 133 -0.95 -21.85 -15.93
N ARG A 134 0.09 -22.65 -16.16
CA ARG A 134 1.06 -23.04 -15.13
C ARG A 134 1.95 -21.86 -14.70
N LEU A 135 2.37 -21.04 -15.65
CA LEU A 135 3.21 -19.86 -15.37
C LEU A 135 2.46 -18.82 -14.52
N ILE A 136 1.20 -18.58 -14.82
CA ILE A 136 0.37 -17.63 -14.06
C ILE A 136 0.04 -18.15 -12.67
N GLY A 137 -0.23 -19.45 -12.55
CA GLY A 137 -0.37 -20.08 -11.23
C GLY A 137 0.86 -19.82 -10.36
N TRP A 138 2.07 -19.98 -10.92
CA TRP A 138 3.30 -19.67 -10.20
C TRP A 138 3.45 -18.19 -9.87
N ILE A 139 3.21 -17.27 -10.82
CA ILE A 139 3.30 -15.83 -10.56
C ILE A 139 2.33 -15.43 -9.44
N LEU A 140 1.05 -15.82 -9.54
CA LEU A 140 0.04 -15.52 -8.52
C LEU A 140 0.42 -16.08 -7.14
N ILE A 141 0.87 -17.33 -7.06
CA ILE A 141 1.32 -17.93 -5.79
C ILE A 141 2.49 -17.14 -5.23
N THR A 142 3.50 -16.81 -6.04
CA THR A 142 4.66 -16.04 -5.59
C THR A 142 4.26 -14.64 -5.12
N THR A 143 3.36 -13.94 -5.84
CA THR A 143 2.87 -12.62 -5.43
C THR A 143 2.09 -12.69 -4.11
N VAL A 144 1.23 -13.70 -3.92
CA VAL A 144 0.49 -13.89 -2.66
C VAL A 144 1.44 -14.15 -1.50
N LEU A 145 2.42 -15.04 -1.66
CA LEU A 145 3.40 -15.34 -0.62
C LEU A 145 4.21 -14.10 -0.21
N VAL A 146 4.64 -13.31 -1.19
CA VAL A 146 5.35 -12.05 -0.94
C VAL A 146 4.45 -11.06 -0.20
N GLN A 147 3.21 -10.88 -0.64
CA GLN A 147 2.28 -9.93 -0.02
C GLN A 147 1.93 -10.32 1.41
N ILE A 148 1.80 -11.61 1.72
CA ILE A 148 1.62 -12.09 3.10
C ILE A 148 2.83 -11.71 3.96
N GLY A 149 4.05 -11.96 3.45
CA GLY A 149 5.29 -11.64 4.15
C GLY A 149 5.39 -10.15 4.51
N ILE A 150 5.08 -9.27 3.54
CA ILE A 150 5.12 -7.81 3.75
C ILE A 150 4.02 -7.37 4.73
N ASN A 151 2.79 -7.85 4.56
CA ASN A 151 1.64 -7.30 5.28
C ASN A 151 1.42 -7.88 6.70
N VAL A 152 2.01 -9.04 7.03
CA VAL A 152 1.86 -9.64 8.37
C VAL A 152 2.44 -8.77 9.49
N VAL A 153 3.37 -7.89 9.13
CA VAL A 153 4.14 -7.06 10.05
C VAL A 153 3.31 -5.88 10.57
N TYR A 154 2.46 -5.28 9.74
CA TYR A 154 1.68 -4.09 10.08
C TYR A 154 0.75 -4.25 11.29
N PRO A 155 -0.07 -5.33 11.43
CA PRO A 155 -0.96 -5.45 12.59
C PRO A 155 -0.22 -5.75 13.90
N ILE A 156 0.99 -6.32 13.84
CA ILE A 156 1.74 -6.79 15.01
C ILE A 156 2.68 -5.71 15.53
N ILE A 157 3.19 -4.82 14.66
CA ILE A 157 4.27 -3.89 15.02
C ILE A 157 3.93 -3.00 16.22
N THR A 158 2.73 -2.40 16.26
CA THR A 158 2.35 -1.49 17.34
C THR A 158 2.29 -2.23 18.68
N LEU A 159 1.77 -3.45 18.68
CA LEU A 159 1.71 -4.29 19.87
C LEU A 159 3.12 -4.71 20.31
N TYR A 160 4.00 -5.02 19.37
CA TYR A 160 5.38 -5.39 19.66
C TYR A 160 6.18 -4.22 20.23
N ILE A 161 6.07 -3.02 19.66
CA ILE A 161 6.69 -1.80 20.20
C ILE A 161 6.16 -1.50 21.61
N LYS A 162 4.85 -1.66 21.82
CA LYS A 162 4.23 -1.52 23.15
C LYS A 162 4.87 -2.45 24.19
N GLN A 163 5.17 -3.69 23.81
CA GLN A 163 5.88 -4.65 24.68
C GLN A 163 7.35 -4.23 24.91
N LEU A 164 8.08 -3.84 23.86
CA LEU A 164 9.49 -3.43 23.95
C LEU A 164 9.70 -2.17 24.79
N MET A 165 8.73 -1.26 24.79
CA MET A 165 8.75 -0.04 25.61
C MET A 165 8.18 -0.27 27.02
N HIS A 166 7.86 -1.50 27.39
CA HIS A 166 7.26 -1.86 28.68
C HIS A 166 5.99 -1.05 29.00
N ASN A 167 5.13 -0.76 28.01
CA ASN A 167 3.96 0.13 28.15
C ASN A 167 4.27 1.60 28.55
N HIS A 168 5.53 2.04 28.53
CA HIS A 168 5.89 3.42 28.87
C HIS A 168 6.23 4.23 27.61
N GLY A 169 5.98 5.53 27.65
CA GLY A 169 6.35 6.47 26.58
C GLY A 169 5.33 6.57 25.43
N PRO A 170 5.65 7.37 24.39
CA PRO A 170 4.73 7.68 23.29
C PRO A 170 4.68 6.54 22.25
N ILE A 171 4.08 5.42 22.61
CA ILE A 171 4.00 4.20 21.78
C ILE A 171 3.43 4.50 20.38
N ALA A 172 2.40 5.34 20.28
CA ALA A 172 1.78 5.72 19.01
C ALA A 172 2.76 6.44 18.08
N ILE A 173 3.52 7.41 18.59
CA ILE A 173 4.53 8.15 17.83
C ILE A 173 5.66 7.22 17.40
N VAL A 174 6.17 6.39 18.32
CA VAL A 174 7.25 5.46 18.02
C VAL A 174 6.80 4.42 16.99
N SER A 175 5.57 3.91 17.10
CA SER A 175 5.00 3.01 16.10
C SER A 175 4.89 3.69 14.73
N GLY A 176 4.45 4.95 14.69
CA GLY A 176 4.40 5.73 13.46
C GLY A 176 5.78 5.87 12.81
N VAL A 177 6.79 6.24 13.60
CA VAL A 177 8.18 6.41 13.14
C VAL A 177 8.76 5.09 12.63
N VAL A 178 8.66 4.00 13.39
CA VAL A 178 9.24 2.71 12.99
C VAL A 178 8.53 2.12 11.76
N THR A 179 7.23 2.37 11.60
CA THR A 179 6.48 1.93 10.41
C THR A 179 6.83 2.76 9.18
N ALA A 180 7.20 4.03 9.35
CA ALA A 180 7.59 4.91 8.25
C ALA A 180 9.02 4.65 7.74
N ILE A 181 9.92 4.12 8.58
CA ILE A 181 11.32 3.86 8.20
C ILE A 181 11.43 3.05 6.89
N PRO A 182 10.80 1.87 6.73
CA PRO A 182 10.85 1.11 5.48
C PRO A 182 10.43 1.94 4.26
N GLY A 183 9.37 2.76 4.38
CA GLY A 183 8.89 3.62 3.29
C GLY A 183 9.91 4.66 2.83
N ILE A 184 10.75 5.19 3.74
CA ILE A 184 11.84 6.12 3.37
C ILE A 184 12.88 5.40 2.52
N PHE A 185 13.30 4.22 2.97
CA PHE A 185 14.32 3.43 2.29
C PHE A 185 13.78 2.88 0.96
N ASP A 186 12.52 2.45 0.92
CA ASP A 186 11.84 2.04 -0.31
C ASP A 186 11.78 3.19 -1.33
N MET A 187 11.23 4.34 -0.94
CA MET A 187 11.11 5.51 -1.81
C MET A 187 12.45 5.99 -2.38
N THR A 188 13.52 5.95 -1.57
CA THR A 188 14.86 6.43 -1.98
C THR A 188 15.64 5.39 -2.77
N MET A 189 15.50 4.10 -2.46
CA MET A 189 16.26 3.02 -3.11
C MET A 189 15.53 2.42 -4.32
N SER A 190 14.21 2.53 -4.42
CA SER A 190 13.41 1.94 -5.51
C SER A 190 13.88 2.38 -6.91
N PRO A 191 14.19 3.66 -7.19
CA PRO A 191 14.74 4.05 -8.49
C PRO A 191 16.12 3.47 -8.80
N LEU A 192 16.97 3.27 -7.78
CA LEU A 192 18.30 2.70 -7.92
C LEU A 192 18.21 1.19 -8.18
N CYS A 193 17.40 0.49 -7.38
CA CYS A 193 17.14 -0.94 -7.52
C CYS A 193 16.45 -1.28 -8.83
N GLY A 194 15.52 -0.44 -9.31
CA GLY A 194 14.90 -0.59 -10.64
C GLY A 194 15.94 -0.60 -11.77
N LYS A 195 16.84 0.39 -11.80
CA LYS A 195 17.94 0.44 -12.80
C LYS A 195 18.89 -0.76 -12.70
N LEU A 196 19.14 -1.25 -11.49
CA LEU A 196 19.94 -2.47 -11.27
C LEU A 196 19.20 -3.72 -11.79
N GLY A 197 17.87 -3.76 -11.64
CA GLY A 197 17.02 -4.83 -12.16
C GLY A 197 17.07 -4.90 -13.68
N ASP A 198 16.98 -3.74 -14.34
CA ASP A 198 17.09 -3.64 -15.81
C ASP A 198 18.47 -4.09 -16.32
N LYS A 199 19.53 -3.84 -15.56
CA LYS A 199 20.91 -4.19 -15.95
C LYS A 199 21.29 -5.64 -15.67
N TYR A 200 20.91 -6.18 -14.51
CA TYR A 200 21.36 -7.50 -14.02
C TYR A 200 20.28 -8.59 -14.14
N GLY A 201 19.07 -8.23 -14.54
CA GLY A 201 17.92 -9.12 -14.72
C GLY A 201 17.01 -9.15 -13.50
N THR A 202 15.74 -8.79 -13.70
CA THR A 202 14.68 -8.67 -12.68
C THR A 202 14.53 -9.92 -11.82
N GLY A 203 14.65 -11.12 -12.40
CA GLY A 203 14.50 -12.38 -11.66
C GLY A 203 15.62 -12.63 -10.63
N LYS A 204 16.88 -12.31 -10.96
CA LYS A 204 18.00 -12.46 -10.02
C LYS A 204 17.91 -11.44 -8.90
N LEU A 205 17.54 -10.21 -9.24
CA LEU A 205 17.38 -9.15 -8.26
C LEU A 205 16.22 -9.46 -7.30
N LEU A 206 15.09 -9.96 -7.82
CA LEU A 206 13.97 -10.42 -7.00
C LEU A 206 14.40 -11.49 -5.98
N MET A 207 15.18 -12.50 -6.39
CA MET A 207 15.71 -13.50 -5.45
C MET A 207 16.58 -12.88 -4.35
N ILE A 208 17.46 -11.94 -4.71
CA ILE A 208 18.31 -11.23 -3.73
C ILE A 208 17.44 -10.43 -2.74
N GLY A 209 16.43 -9.70 -3.25
CA GLY A 209 15.50 -8.94 -2.42
C GLY A 209 14.72 -9.84 -1.46
N LEU A 210 14.20 -10.97 -1.94
CA LEU A 210 13.46 -11.93 -1.11
C LEU A 210 14.34 -12.56 -0.03
N ILE A 211 15.59 -12.90 -0.34
CA ILE A 211 16.55 -13.43 0.64
C ILE A 211 16.87 -12.35 1.67
N LEU A 212 17.12 -11.11 1.23
CA LEU A 212 17.42 -9.99 2.11
C LEU A 212 16.26 -9.71 3.08
N SER A 213 15.02 -9.55 2.57
CA SER A 213 13.83 -9.33 3.39
C SER A 213 13.58 -10.52 4.33
N GLY A 214 13.70 -11.75 3.81
CA GLY A 214 13.55 -12.99 4.59
C GLY A 214 14.53 -13.08 5.77
N CYS A 215 15.82 -12.82 5.51
CA CYS A 215 16.84 -12.78 6.55
C CYS A 215 16.59 -11.66 7.56
N CYS A 216 16.04 -10.52 7.14
CA CYS A 216 15.75 -9.39 8.02
C CYS A 216 14.57 -9.62 8.95
N TYR A 217 13.66 -10.55 8.66
CA TYR A 217 12.57 -10.88 9.60
C TYR A 217 13.07 -11.56 10.88
N ILE A 218 14.20 -12.30 10.82
CA ILE A 218 14.74 -13.00 12.00
C ILE A 218 15.22 -12.00 13.07
N PRO A 219 16.09 -11.01 12.76
CA PRO A 219 16.47 -9.97 13.72
C PRO A 219 15.28 -9.15 14.23
N GLN A 220 14.23 -8.95 13.42
CA GLN A 220 13.03 -8.22 13.85
C GLN A 220 12.27 -8.95 14.96
N GLY A 221 12.18 -10.27 14.89
CA GLY A 221 11.53 -11.07 15.95
C GLY A 221 12.36 -11.17 17.24
N LEU A 222 13.69 -11.07 17.13
CA LEU A 222 14.63 -11.10 18.25
C LEU A 222 15.00 -9.71 18.76
N ALA A 223 14.35 -8.65 18.28
CA ALA A 223 14.71 -7.29 18.64
C ALA A 223 14.47 -7.06 20.15
N VAL A 224 15.52 -6.65 20.87
CA VAL A 224 15.44 -6.37 22.31
C VAL A 224 15.02 -4.91 22.57
N GLY A 225 15.09 -4.06 21.55
CA GLY A 225 14.73 -2.65 21.68
C GLY A 225 14.27 -2.00 20.37
N VAL A 226 13.62 -0.85 20.51
CA VAL A 226 13.04 -0.07 19.40
C VAL A 226 14.09 0.31 18.35
N TRP A 227 15.31 0.64 18.76
CA TRP A 227 16.39 0.99 17.83
C TRP A 227 16.82 -0.18 16.95
N MET A 228 16.95 -1.38 17.53
CA MET A 228 17.27 -2.59 16.77
C MET A 228 16.14 -2.92 15.79
N LEU A 229 14.89 -2.77 16.21
CA LEU A 229 13.73 -2.93 15.33
C LEU A 229 13.76 -1.90 14.18
N GLY A 230 14.03 -0.63 14.48
CA GLY A 230 14.15 0.43 13.48
C GLY A 230 15.25 0.17 12.44
N CYS A 231 16.44 -0.25 12.89
CA CYS A 231 17.54 -0.62 11.98
C CYS A 231 17.16 -1.83 11.11
N ALA A 232 16.56 -2.86 11.70
CA ALA A 232 16.13 -4.04 10.93
C ALA A 232 15.04 -3.68 9.90
N ARG A 233 14.17 -2.73 10.22
CA ARG A 233 13.16 -2.17 9.31
C ARG A 233 13.75 -1.34 8.18
N ALA A 234 14.80 -0.58 8.45
CA ALA A 234 15.54 0.13 7.41
C ALA A 234 16.10 -0.83 6.35
N ILE A 235 16.71 -1.94 6.79
CA ILE A 235 17.23 -2.97 5.88
C ILE A 235 16.09 -3.66 5.13
N ASN A 236 14.96 -3.94 5.80
CA ASN A 236 13.79 -4.51 5.12
C ASN A 236 13.25 -3.59 4.02
N GLY A 237 13.22 -2.27 4.25
CA GLY A 237 12.81 -1.29 3.22
C GLY A 237 13.68 -1.33 1.96
N ILE A 238 14.98 -1.63 2.09
CA ILE A 238 15.87 -1.85 0.93
C ILE A 238 15.48 -3.13 0.17
N GLY A 239 15.11 -4.20 0.89
CA GLY A 239 14.58 -5.42 0.30
C GLY A 239 13.26 -5.19 -0.43
N ASP A 240 12.35 -4.43 0.19
CA ASP A 240 11.05 -4.07 -0.38
C ASP A 240 11.22 -3.22 -1.67
N ALA A 241 12.20 -2.31 -1.69
CA ALA A 241 12.60 -1.53 -2.87
C ALA A 241 13.03 -2.36 -4.08
N ILE A 242 13.49 -3.59 -3.84
CA ILE A 242 13.87 -4.54 -4.89
C ILE A 242 12.64 -5.35 -5.33
N VAL A 243 11.83 -5.77 -4.36
CA VAL A 243 10.73 -6.70 -4.56
C VAL A 243 9.56 -6.04 -5.28
N PHE A 244 9.13 -4.83 -4.89
CA PHE A 244 7.97 -4.16 -5.49
C PHE A 244 8.11 -3.91 -7.00
N PRO A 245 9.17 -3.24 -7.49
CA PRO A 245 9.30 -2.98 -8.94
C PRO A 245 9.44 -4.28 -9.74
N SER A 246 10.06 -5.31 -9.14
CA SER A 246 10.25 -6.60 -9.78
C SER A 246 8.93 -7.34 -9.99
N ILE A 247 7.99 -7.25 -9.03
CA ILE A 247 6.65 -7.83 -9.16
C ILE A 247 5.86 -7.08 -10.22
N ASP A 248 5.89 -5.75 -10.20
CA ASP A 248 5.15 -4.93 -11.17
C ASP A 248 5.66 -5.10 -12.61
N THR A 249 6.94 -5.42 -12.78
CA THR A 249 7.53 -5.72 -14.11
C THR A 249 7.15 -7.11 -14.63
N LEU A 250 6.83 -8.04 -13.72
CA LEU A 250 6.48 -9.43 -14.07
C LEU A 250 4.98 -9.62 -14.36
N LEU A 251 4.13 -8.69 -13.91
CA LEU A 251 2.67 -8.67 -14.11
C LEU A 251 2.27 -7.95 -15.39
#